data_AF-A0A8T4AJN9-F1
#
_entry.id   AF-A0A8T4AJN9-F1
#
_cell.length_a   1.000
_cell.length_b   1.000
_cell.length_c   1.000
_cell.angle_alpha   90.00
_cell.angle_beta   90.00
_cell.angle_gamma   90.00
#
_symmetry.space_group_name_H-M   'P 1'
#
loop_
_entity.id
_entity.type
_entity.pdbx_description
1 polymer ?
#
loop_
_entity_poly.entity_id
_entity_poly.type
_entity_poly.pdbx_seq_one_letter_code
_entity_poly.pdbx_strand_id
1 'polypeptide(L)'
;MDGEIKLLDNGENIDFATLTDTPITFNKLETNTYYSGFQQSDCSGNAINVPTLYRLALDTNGTPQRQELIRGVENLQVQYGVDSNNNGSSDQYHNANTVTNWSQVRSVRLWLLIRDECPSAGYQNTNTYIMGDSDLTADDNFRRHLYTSTVMLRNNEAI
;
A
#
# COMPACT_ATOMS: atom_id res chain seq x y z
N MET A 1 -5.76 -29.02 27.63
CA MET A 1 -4.67 -28.03 27.55
C MET A 1 -5.32 -26.79 26.99
N ASP A 2 -5.56 -25.82 27.85
CA ASP A 2 -6.35 -24.63 27.53
C ASP A 2 -5.36 -23.55 27.08
N GLY A 3 -5.36 -23.24 25.78
CA GLY A 3 -4.51 -22.18 25.24
C GLY A 3 -5.12 -20.82 25.58
N GLU A 4 -4.70 -20.22 26.69
CA GLU A 4 -5.17 -18.89 27.09
C GLU A 4 -4.47 -17.81 26.24
N ILE A 5 -5.25 -17.08 25.44
CA ILE A 5 -4.76 -15.86 24.77
C ILE A 5 -4.86 -14.72 25.78
N LYS A 6 -3.72 -14.23 26.27
CA LYS A 6 -3.65 -13.00 27.07
C LYS A 6 -3.41 -11.80 26.15
N LEU A 7 -4.42 -10.96 26.02
CA LEU A 7 -4.29 -9.63 25.46
C LEU A 7 -3.80 -8.70 26.58
N LEU A 8 -2.71 -7.99 26.34
CA LEU A 8 -2.20 -7.02 27.31
C LEU A 8 -2.78 -5.63 27.05
N ASP A 9 -3.02 -4.91 28.13
CA ASP A 9 -3.31 -3.48 28.09
C ASP A 9 -2.02 -2.65 27.92
N ASN A 10 -2.20 -1.40 27.51
CA ASN A 10 -1.11 -0.49 27.16
C ASN A 10 -0.24 -0.18 28.41
N GLY A 11 0.96 -0.74 28.46
CA GLY A 11 1.95 -0.50 29.52
C GLY A 11 2.39 -1.73 30.32
N GLU A 12 1.76 -2.90 30.11
CA GLU A 12 2.28 -4.16 30.63
C GLU A 12 3.36 -4.73 29.70
N ASN A 13 4.52 -5.06 30.27
CA ASN A 13 5.59 -5.78 29.57
C ASN A 13 5.47 -7.28 29.86
N ILE A 14 5.43 -8.12 28.82
CA ILE A 14 5.63 -9.57 29.02
C ILE A 14 7.12 -9.79 29.28
N ASP A 15 7.45 -10.25 30.48
CA ASP A 15 8.76 -10.85 30.73
C ASP A 15 8.79 -12.27 30.16
N PHE A 16 9.19 -12.37 28.89
CA PHE A 16 9.33 -13.64 28.18
C PHE A 16 10.30 -14.62 28.85
N ALA A 17 11.15 -14.18 29.78
CA ALA A 17 12.06 -15.05 30.51
C ALA A 17 11.38 -15.88 31.62
N THR A 18 10.14 -15.52 32.01
CA THR A 18 9.37 -16.21 33.06
C THR A 18 8.32 -17.18 32.51
N LEU A 19 8.13 -17.21 31.19
CA LEU A 19 7.23 -18.14 30.54
C LEU A 19 7.87 -19.53 30.48
N THR A 20 7.41 -20.44 31.34
CA THR A 20 7.84 -21.86 31.32
C THR A 20 7.08 -22.69 30.29
N ASP A 21 6.04 -22.13 29.68
CA ASP A 21 5.19 -22.84 28.74
C ASP A 21 5.83 -22.81 27.35
N THR A 22 6.04 -23.98 26.75
CA THR A 22 6.56 -24.07 25.39
C THR A 22 5.45 -23.66 24.43
N PRO A 23 5.64 -22.64 23.57
CA PRO A 23 4.64 -22.24 22.61
C PRO A 23 4.21 -23.44 21.76
N ILE A 24 2.92 -23.76 21.80
CA ILE A 24 2.33 -24.84 20.98
C ILE A 24 2.39 -24.51 19.48
N THR A 25 2.54 -23.24 19.12
CA THR A 25 2.68 -22.77 17.73
C THR A 25 3.43 -21.45 17.70
N PHE A 26 4.35 -21.32 16.74
CA PHE A 26 4.95 -20.04 16.36
C PHE A 26 4.27 -19.58 15.07
N ASN A 27 3.59 -18.43 15.10
CA ASN A 27 3.06 -17.80 13.91
C ASN A 27 4.02 -16.71 13.44
N LYS A 28 4.35 -16.71 12.16
CA LYS A 28 5.16 -15.64 11.57
C LYS A 28 4.30 -14.39 11.46
N LEU A 29 4.74 -13.29 12.08
CA LEU A 29 4.18 -11.97 11.81
C LEU A 29 4.86 -11.41 10.55
N GLU A 30 4.08 -11.23 9.49
CA GLU A 30 4.51 -10.47 8.31
C GLU A 30 3.72 -9.17 8.24
N THR A 31 4.42 -8.04 8.29
CA THR A 31 3.84 -6.72 8.04
C THR A 31 4.60 -6.04 6.91
N ASN A 32 3.86 -5.45 5.98
CA ASN A 32 4.38 -4.72 4.85
C ASN A 32 3.67 -3.36 4.77
N THR A 33 4.42 -2.27 4.92
CA THR A 33 3.90 -0.92 4.72
C THR A 33 4.43 -0.36 3.42
N TYR A 34 3.54 0.06 2.53
CA TYR A 34 3.90 0.65 1.23
C TYR A 34 3.75 2.17 1.28
N TYR A 35 4.71 2.89 0.71
CA TYR A 35 4.67 4.36 0.70
C TYR A 35 5.46 4.93 -0.48
N SER A 36 5.05 6.10 -0.95
CA SER A 36 5.80 6.89 -1.91
C SER A 36 6.88 7.71 -1.21
N GLY A 37 8.08 7.69 -1.75
CA GLY A 37 9.21 8.54 -1.33
C GLY A 37 10.03 8.98 -2.54
N PHE A 38 11.29 9.34 -2.31
CA PHE A 38 12.20 9.73 -3.38
C PHE A 38 13.51 8.95 -3.30
N GLN A 39 13.95 8.46 -4.46
CA GLN A 39 15.34 8.09 -4.71
C GLN A 39 16.11 9.35 -5.13
N GLN A 40 17.38 9.47 -4.75
CA GLN A 40 18.20 10.67 -4.95
C GLN A 40 19.04 10.65 -6.24
N SER A 41 18.75 9.71 -7.14
CA SER A 41 19.41 9.63 -8.44
C SER A 41 18.47 9.17 -9.54
N ASP A 42 18.63 9.77 -10.72
CA ASP A 42 17.95 9.34 -11.94
C ASP A 42 18.67 8.20 -12.68
N CYS A 43 18.12 7.83 -13.84
CA CYS A 43 18.66 6.81 -14.72
C CYS A 43 20.07 7.13 -15.26
N SER A 44 20.51 8.39 -15.17
CA SER A 44 21.83 8.86 -15.61
C SER A 44 22.78 9.13 -14.43
N GLY A 45 22.33 8.87 -13.19
CA GLY A 45 23.11 9.11 -11.97
C GLY A 45 23.14 10.57 -11.52
N ASN A 46 22.32 11.45 -12.10
CA ASN A 46 22.23 12.84 -11.65
C ASN A 46 21.51 12.90 -10.30
N ALA A 47 21.99 13.76 -9.41
CA ALA A 47 21.43 13.93 -8.07
C ALA A 47 20.09 14.69 -8.09
N ILE A 48 19.01 13.98 -8.41
CA ILE A 48 17.64 14.51 -8.45
C ILE A 48 16.67 13.61 -7.66
N ASN A 49 15.54 14.16 -7.26
CA ASN A 49 14.48 13.39 -6.60
C ASN A 49 13.64 12.64 -7.63
N VAL A 50 13.78 11.32 -7.66
CA VAL A 50 12.95 10.40 -8.45
C VAL A 50 11.87 9.80 -7.54
N PRO A 51 10.58 10.10 -7.76
CA PRO A 51 9.48 9.49 -7.03
C PRO A 51 9.57 7.97 -7.09
N THR A 52 9.43 7.30 -5.96
CA THR A 52 9.72 5.88 -5.86
C THR A 52 8.77 5.23 -4.85
N LEU A 53 8.22 4.08 -5.21
CA LEU A 53 7.46 3.24 -4.31
C LEU A 53 8.42 2.40 -3.47
N TYR A 54 8.30 2.55 -2.17
CA TYR A 54 9.04 1.77 -1.18
C TYR A 54 8.10 0.85 -0.41
N ARG A 55 8.69 -0.21 0.15
CA ARG A 55 8.09 -1.08 1.15
C ARG A 55 8.94 -1.08 2.41
N LEU A 56 8.32 -0.89 3.56
CA LEU A 56 8.90 -1.25 4.86
C LEU A 56 8.43 -2.66 5.22
N ALA A 57 9.38 -3.57 5.41
CA ALA A 57 9.13 -4.94 5.82
C ALA A 57 10.06 -5.32 6.98
N LEU A 58 9.62 -6.20 7.87
CA LEU A 58 10.47 -6.68 8.96
C LEU A 58 11.53 -7.66 8.44
N ASP A 59 12.77 -7.50 8.90
CA ASP A 59 13.81 -8.51 8.73
C ASP A 59 13.66 -9.68 9.71
N THR A 60 14.61 -10.62 9.68
CA THR A 60 14.60 -11.80 10.56
C THR A 60 14.67 -11.46 12.05
N ASN A 61 15.08 -10.24 12.41
CA ASN A 61 15.19 -9.76 13.78
C ASN A 61 14.02 -8.84 14.16
N GLY A 62 12.99 -8.72 13.30
CA GLY A 62 11.84 -7.85 13.56
C GLY A 62 12.15 -6.36 13.39
N THR A 63 13.26 -5.99 12.73
CA THR A 63 13.59 -4.58 12.47
C THR A 63 12.98 -4.14 11.14
N PRO A 64 12.26 -3.00 11.07
CA PRO A 64 11.74 -2.47 9.81
C PRO A 64 12.86 -2.09 8.84
N GLN A 65 12.89 -2.71 7.68
CA GLN A 65 13.83 -2.43 6.59
C GLN A 65 13.12 -1.79 5.42
N ARG A 66 13.69 -0.68 4.92
CA ARG A 66 13.21 -0.01 3.70
C ARG A 66 13.71 -0.74 2.47
N GLN A 67 12.80 -1.09 1.58
CA GLN A 67 13.05 -1.78 0.32
C GLN A 67 12.51 -0.93 -0.83
N GLU A 68 13.37 -0.61 -1.79
CA GLU A 68 12.97 0.01 -3.05
C GLU A 68 12.22 -1.02 -3.89
N LEU A 69 11.02 -0.67 -4.38
CA LEU A 69 10.25 -1.56 -5.24
C LEU A 69 10.26 -1.08 -6.69
N ILE A 70 9.78 0.14 -6.91
CA ILE A 70 9.55 0.67 -8.26
C ILE A 70 9.86 2.16 -8.26
N ARG A 71 10.87 2.56 -9.05
CA ARG A 71 11.15 3.96 -9.34
C ARG A 71 10.15 4.51 -10.36
N GLY A 72 9.95 5.82 -10.32
CA GLY A 72 9.00 6.53 -11.17
C GLY A 72 7.57 6.59 -10.63
N VAL A 73 7.22 5.87 -9.55
CA VAL A 73 5.87 5.94 -8.97
C VAL A 73 5.66 7.30 -8.31
N GLU A 74 4.87 8.14 -8.96
CA GLU A 74 4.58 9.51 -8.49
C GLU A 74 3.29 9.60 -7.68
N ASN A 75 2.34 8.73 -7.99
CA ASN A 75 1.03 8.79 -7.37
C ASN A 75 0.41 7.38 -7.29
N LEU A 76 -0.16 7.08 -6.13
CA LEU A 76 -0.94 5.88 -5.85
C LEU A 76 -2.27 6.31 -5.23
N GLN A 77 -3.37 6.03 -5.93
CA GLN A 77 -4.72 6.27 -5.42
C GLN A 77 -5.45 4.95 -5.21
N VAL A 78 -6.31 4.92 -4.19
CA VAL A 78 -7.01 3.71 -3.77
C VAL A 78 -8.45 4.05 -3.42
N GLN A 79 -9.38 3.31 -4.01
CA GLN A 79 -10.79 3.32 -3.65
C GLN A 79 -11.28 1.91 -3.30
N TYR A 80 -12.28 1.83 -2.44
CA TYR A 80 -12.80 0.60 -1.87
C TYR A 80 -14.19 0.32 -2.42
N GLY A 81 -14.36 -0.85 -3.02
CA GLY A 81 -15.63 -1.33 -3.52
C GLY A 81 -16.48 -1.92 -2.41
N VAL A 82 -17.58 -1.27 -2.09
CA VAL A 82 -18.53 -1.64 -1.03
C VAL A 82 -19.72 -2.40 -1.61
N ASP A 83 -20.05 -3.54 -1.01
CA ASP A 83 -21.25 -4.34 -1.26
C ASP A 83 -22.36 -3.90 -0.30
N SER A 84 -23.22 -3.03 -0.78
CA SER A 84 -24.26 -2.37 0.02
C SER A 84 -25.51 -3.23 0.22
N ASN A 85 -25.71 -4.23 -0.65
CA ASN A 85 -26.87 -5.12 -0.64
C ASN A 85 -26.52 -6.57 -0.23
N ASN A 86 -25.26 -6.83 0.16
CA ASN A 86 -24.72 -8.10 0.61
C ASN A 86 -24.88 -9.25 -0.41
N ASN A 87 -24.73 -8.97 -1.70
CA ASN A 87 -24.80 -9.99 -2.76
C ASN A 87 -23.43 -10.60 -3.13
N GLY A 88 -22.36 -10.20 -2.45
CA GLY A 88 -20.98 -10.64 -2.68
C GLY A 88 -20.22 -9.81 -3.74
N SER A 89 -20.84 -8.78 -4.32
CA SER A 89 -20.25 -7.92 -5.35
C SER A 89 -20.21 -6.46 -4.93
N SER A 90 -19.17 -5.72 -5.33
CA SER A 90 -19.10 -4.28 -5.06
C SER A 90 -20.11 -3.50 -5.89
N ASP A 91 -20.98 -2.72 -5.24
CA ASP A 91 -21.95 -1.84 -5.90
C ASP A 91 -21.34 -0.46 -6.22
N GLN A 92 -20.54 0.09 -5.30
CA GLN A 92 -19.99 1.44 -5.39
C GLN A 92 -18.54 1.49 -4.87
N TYR A 93 -17.76 2.44 -5.39
CA TYR A 93 -16.39 2.69 -4.96
C TYR A 93 -16.31 3.99 -4.16
N HIS A 94 -15.65 3.92 -3.01
CA HIS A 94 -15.54 5.01 -2.06
C HIS A 94 -14.07 5.26 -1.68
N ASN A 95 -13.74 6.52 -1.39
CA ASN A 95 -12.48 6.83 -0.71
C ASN A 95 -12.53 6.32 0.73
N ALA A 96 -11.36 5.99 1.30
CA ALA A 96 -11.26 5.42 2.65
C ALA A 96 -12.06 6.21 3.70
N ASN A 97 -11.98 7.54 3.69
CA ASN A 97 -12.66 8.42 4.64
C ASN A 97 -14.19 8.46 4.48
N THR A 98 -14.72 7.92 3.38
CA THR A 98 -16.17 7.89 3.10
C THR A 98 -16.79 6.49 3.24
N VAL A 99 -15.97 5.46 3.48
CA VAL A 99 -16.47 4.11 3.77
C VAL A 99 -17.08 4.09 5.18
N THR A 100 -18.39 3.85 5.26
CA THR A 100 -19.12 3.81 6.53
C THR A 100 -19.07 2.44 7.21
N ASN A 101 -18.97 1.37 6.42
CA ASN A 101 -18.92 0.00 6.91
C ASN A 101 -17.83 -0.82 6.21
N TRP A 102 -16.71 -1.01 6.90
CA TRP A 102 -15.56 -1.75 6.38
C TRP A 102 -15.81 -3.25 6.20
N SER A 103 -16.76 -3.83 6.94
CA SER A 103 -17.14 -5.25 6.78
C SER A 103 -17.82 -5.55 5.44
N GLN A 104 -18.30 -4.52 4.74
CA GLN A 104 -18.93 -4.62 3.41
C GLN A 104 -17.94 -4.39 2.26
N VAL A 105 -16.66 -4.14 2.54
CA VAL A 105 -15.67 -3.96 1.47
C VAL A 105 -15.37 -5.33 0.83
N ARG A 106 -15.50 -5.40 -0.50
CA ARG A 106 -15.29 -6.62 -1.30
C ARG A 106 -14.23 -6.47 -2.38
N SER A 107 -13.83 -5.26 -2.72
CA SER A 107 -12.77 -5.03 -3.70
C SER A 107 -12.02 -3.73 -3.45
N VAL A 108 -10.89 -3.59 -4.11
CA VAL A 108 -10.09 -2.37 -4.14
C VAL A 108 -9.80 -2.01 -5.59
N ARG A 109 -10.07 -0.77 -5.97
CA ARG A 109 -9.61 -0.20 -7.23
C ARG A 109 -8.42 0.69 -6.95
N LEU A 110 -7.35 0.48 -7.70
CA LEU A 110 -6.09 1.18 -7.53
C LEU A 110 -5.65 1.82 -8.84
N TRP A 111 -5.10 3.03 -8.72
CA TRP A 111 -4.47 3.77 -9.79
C TRP A 111 -3.02 4.01 -9.44
N LEU A 112 -2.13 3.72 -10.38
CA LEU A 112 -0.70 3.89 -10.23
C LEU A 112 -0.19 4.73 -11.40
N LEU A 113 0.23 5.96 -11.12
CA LEU A 113 0.87 6.83 -12.10
C LEU A 113 2.38 6.67 -11.98
N ILE A 114 2.98 6.21 -13.06
CA ILE A 114 4.42 6.00 -13.16
C ILE A 114 4.98 6.95 -14.21
N ARG A 115 6.08 7.63 -13.90
CA ARG A 115 6.87 8.39 -14.86
C ARG A 115 8.24 7.76 -15.12
N ASP A 116 8.85 8.12 -16.24
CA ASP A 116 10.26 7.82 -16.47
C ASP A 116 11.16 8.49 -15.43
N GLU A 117 12.29 7.86 -15.07
CA GLU A 117 13.26 8.44 -14.13
C GLU A 117 13.93 9.69 -14.71
N CYS A 118 14.12 9.71 -16.04
CA CYS A 118 14.77 10.79 -16.80
C CYS A 118 13.78 11.46 -17.78
N PRO A 119 13.93 12.77 -18.04
CA PRO A 119 13.09 13.46 -19.00
C PRO A 119 13.41 12.99 -20.43
N SER A 120 12.39 12.97 -21.28
CA SER A 120 12.53 12.72 -22.71
C SER A 120 12.85 14.03 -23.43
N ALA A 121 14.03 14.14 -24.03
CA ALA A 121 14.42 15.33 -24.79
C ALA A 121 13.44 15.64 -25.92
N GLY A 122 12.98 16.89 -26.03
CA GLY A 122 12.02 17.33 -27.04
C GLY A 122 10.57 16.89 -26.79
N TYR A 123 10.29 16.23 -25.67
CA TYR A 123 8.93 15.90 -25.24
C TYR A 123 8.43 16.92 -24.22
N GLN A 124 7.17 17.35 -24.39
CA GLN A 124 6.42 18.09 -23.39
C GLN A 124 5.15 17.30 -23.08
N ASN A 125 4.90 17.08 -21.80
CA ASN A 125 3.72 16.42 -21.27
C ASN A 125 2.80 17.48 -20.67
N THR A 126 1.64 17.66 -21.30
CA THR A 126 0.54 18.51 -20.82
C THR A 126 -0.72 17.69 -20.53
N ASN A 127 -0.59 16.36 -20.43
CA ASN A 127 -1.73 15.49 -20.19
C ASN A 127 -2.24 15.62 -18.76
N THR A 128 -3.55 15.45 -18.61
CA THR A 128 -4.20 15.27 -17.32
C THR A 128 -4.48 13.78 -17.08
N TYR A 129 -3.99 13.26 -15.95
CA TYR A 129 -4.18 11.89 -15.50
C TYR A 129 -5.23 11.86 -14.40
N ILE A 130 -6.36 11.20 -14.68
CA ILE A 130 -7.52 11.11 -13.78
C ILE A 130 -7.42 9.81 -12.96
N MET A 131 -7.39 9.92 -11.63
CA MET A 131 -7.15 8.81 -10.71
C MET A 131 -8.15 8.81 -9.55
N GLY A 132 -9.37 8.33 -9.83
CA GLY A 132 -10.47 8.43 -8.87
C GLY A 132 -10.97 9.87 -8.80
N ASP A 133 -10.85 10.50 -7.64
CA ASP A 133 -11.17 11.91 -7.39
C ASP A 133 -9.92 12.81 -7.34
N SER A 134 -8.75 12.28 -7.71
CA SER A 134 -7.49 12.99 -7.76
C SER A 134 -7.02 13.11 -9.21
N ASP A 135 -6.89 14.35 -9.68
CA ASP A 135 -6.40 14.66 -11.02
C ASP A 135 -4.99 15.25 -10.93
N LEU A 136 -4.10 14.78 -11.80
CA LEU A 136 -2.76 15.36 -11.96
C LEU A 136 -2.59 15.84 -13.40
N THR A 137 -2.40 17.15 -13.57
CA THR A 137 -2.01 17.73 -14.87
C THR A 137 -0.50 17.92 -14.88
N ALA A 138 0.17 17.27 -15.83
CA ALA A 138 1.61 17.42 -16.00
C ALA A 138 1.94 18.74 -16.73
N ASP A 139 3.13 19.27 -16.46
CA ASP A 139 3.74 20.37 -17.22
C ASP A 139 5.27 20.22 -17.21
N ASP A 140 5.73 19.10 -17.74
CA ASP A 140 7.15 18.73 -17.75
C ASP A 140 7.49 17.82 -18.94
N ASN A 141 8.70 17.24 -18.92
CA ASN A 141 9.26 16.47 -20.02
C ASN A 141 9.28 14.96 -19.75
N PHE A 142 8.53 14.48 -18.74
CA PHE A 142 8.53 13.06 -18.37
C PHE A 142 7.36 12.33 -19.00
N ARG A 143 7.66 11.19 -19.65
CA ARG A 143 6.61 10.27 -20.10
C ARG A 143 5.99 9.59 -18.90
N ARG A 144 4.69 9.37 -18.97
CA ARG A 144 3.91 8.78 -17.88
C ARG A 144 2.94 7.75 -18.41
N HIS A 145 2.75 6.72 -17.61
CA HIS A 145 1.74 5.71 -17.80
C HIS A 145 0.88 5.63 -16.55
N LEU A 146 -0.43 5.74 -16.75
CA LEU A 146 -1.42 5.50 -15.73
C LEU A 146 -1.90 4.05 -15.84
N TYR A 147 -1.67 3.27 -14.79
CA TYR A 147 -2.21 1.93 -14.66
C TYR A 147 -3.42 1.95 -13.74
N THR A 148 -4.43 1.16 -14.06
CA THR A 148 -5.61 0.96 -13.21
C THR A 148 -5.86 -0.53 -13.06
N SER A 149 -6.10 -0.97 -11.83
CA SER A 149 -6.46 -2.36 -11.55
C SER A 149 -7.59 -2.41 -10.52
N THR A 150 -8.36 -3.48 -10.56
CA THR A 150 -9.38 -3.79 -9.55
C THR A 150 -9.13 -5.19 -9.02
N VAL A 151 -8.98 -5.31 -7.71
CA VAL A 151 -8.65 -6.56 -7.02
C VAL A 151 -9.78 -6.91 -6.05
N MET A 152 -10.30 -8.13 -6.16
CA MET A 152 -11.33 -8.64 -5.23
C MET A 152 -10.68 -9.10 -3.91
N LEU A 153 -11.28 -8.72 -2.79
CA LEU A 153 -10.90 -9.12 -1.44
C LEU A 153 -11.74 -10.32 -1.00
N ARG A 154 -11.23 -11.54 -1.25
CA ARG A 154 -11.96 -12.78 -0.95
C ARG A 154 -11.94 -13.20 0.52
N ASN A 155 -11.13 -12.54 1.35
CA ASN A 155 -10.88 -12.96 2.73
C ASN A 155 -11.60 -12.09 3.79
N ASN A 156 -12.65 -11.36 3.40
CA ASN A 156 -13.46 -10.52 4.30
C ASN A 156 -14.86 -11.11 4.56
N GLU A 157 -15.06 -12.39 4.30
CA GLU A 157 -16.25 -13.08 4.79
C GLU A 157 -15.94 -13.55 6.21
N ALA A 158 -16.71 -13.04 7.17
CA ALA A 158 -16.63 -13.53 8.55
C ALA A 158 -16.98 -15.03 8.55
N ILE A 159 -16.16 -15.82 9.25
CA ILE A 159 -16.48 -17.21 9.61
C ILE A 159 -17.51 -17.18 10.75
#